data_AF-A0A1A2P6J3-F1
#
_entry.id   AF-A0A1A2P6J3-F1
#
_cell.length_a   1.000
_cell.length_b   1.000
_cell.length_c   1.000
_cell.angle_alpha   90.00
_cell.angle_beta   90.00
_cell.angle_gamma   90.00
#
_symmetry.space_group_name_H-M   'P 1'
#
loop_
_entity.id
_entity.type
_entity.pdbx_description
1 polymer ?
#
loop_
_entity_poly.entity_id
_entity_poly.type
_entity_poly.pdbx_seq_one_letter_code
_entity_poly.pdbx_strand_id
1 'polypeptide(L)'
;MVRAWVNGEQREVPVDNRTSLLDMLRERAGLTGTKKGCDQGACGACTVLVDGRRINSCLTLAVMHDGAHITTIEGLAGGGTLHPLQQAFIDEDAFQCGYCTPGQIMSGVACIAEGHTGSAA
;
A
#
# COMPACT_ATOMS: atom_id res chain seq x y z
N MET A 1 -10.38 -10.36 15.38
CA MET A 1 -10.11 -10.79 14.00
C MET A 1 -10.57 -9.68 13.08
N VAL A 2 -9.78 -9.36 12.06
CA VAL A 2 -10.20 -8.51 10.94
C VAL A 2 -10.23 -9.38 9.70
N ARG A 3 -11.33 -9.36 8.96
CA ARG A 3 -11.53 -10.08 7.71
C ARG A 3 -11.45 -9.10 6.57
N ALA A 4 -10.48 -9.22 5.69
CA ALA A 4 -10.29 -8.27 4.58
C ALA A 4 -9.82 -9.01 3.32
N TRP A 5 -10.10 -8.42 2.16
CA TRP A 5 -9.51 -8.86 0.90
C TRP A 5 -8.16 -8.17 0.74
N VAL A 6 -7.05 -8.89 0.80
CA VAL A 6 -5.70 -8.33 0.67
C VAL A 6 -5.07 -8.87 -0.60
N ASN A 7 -4.79 -7.99 -1.56
CA ASN A 7 -4.25 -8.35 -2.88
C ASN A 7 -5.09 -9.43 -3.60
N GLY A 8 -6.42 -9.34 -3.48
CA GLY A 8 -7.37 -10.26 -4.10
C GLY A 8 -7.62 -11.56 -3.31
N GLU A 9 -6.91 -11.80 -2.21
CA GLU A 9 -7.10 -12.97 -1.34
C GLU A 9 -7.87 -12.59 -0.08
N GLN A 10 -8.94 -13.32 0.25
CA GLN A 10 -9.64 -13.12 1.51
C GLN A 10 -8.79 -13.66 2.67
N ARG A 11 -8.50 -12.79 3.65
CA ARG A 11 -7.68 -13.11 4.82
C ARG A 11 -8.42 -12.79 6.10
N GLU A 12 -8.23 -13.64 7.11
CA GLU A 12 -8.63 -13.36 8.49
C GLU A 12 -7.38 -13.17 9.36
N VAL A 13 -7.20 -11.95 9.88
CA VAL A 13 -5.98 -11.58 10.60
C VAL A 13 -6.29 -11.29 12.07
N PRO A 14 -5.64 -11.97 13.03
CA PRO A 14 -5.75 -11.65 14.44
C PRO A 14 -5.00 -10.35 14.75
N VAL A 15 -5.70 -9.39 15.35
CA VAL A 15 -5.17 -8.07 15.73
C VAL A 15 -5.75 -7.65 17.08
N ASP A 16 -5.01 -6.81 17.81
CA ASP A 16 -5.56 -6.06 18.93
C ASP A 16 -6.14 -4.71 18.44
N ASN A 17 -7.00 -4.07 19.24
CA ASN A 17 -7.72 -2.86 18.83
C ASN A 17 -6.83 -1.63 18.59
N ARG A 18 -5.54 -1.69 18.95
CA ARG A 18 -4.55 -0.62 18.76
C ARG A 18 -3.62 -0.92 17.58
N THR A 19 -3.71 -2.10 16.97
CA THR A 19 -2.90 -2.45 15.80
C THR A 19 -3.25 -1.52 14.65
N SER A 20 -2.25 -0.78 14.14
CA SER A 20 -2.40 0.02 12.93
C SER A 20 -2.62 -0.89 11.71
N LEU A 21 -3.25 -0.39 10.64
CA LEU A 21 -3.35 -1.16 9.40
C LEU A 21 -1.96 -1.52 8.86
N LEU A 22 -1.00 -0.61 9.00
CA LEU A 22 0.40 -0.84 8.65
C LEU A 22 0.97 -2.07 9.38
N ASP A 23 0.80 -2.15 10.69
CA ASP A 23 1.34 -3.25 11.51
C ASP A 23 0.60 -4.57 11.24
N MET A 24 -0.71 -4.52 10.97
CA MET A 24 -1.44 -5.71 10.52
C MET A 24 -0.84 -6.26 9.22
N LEU A 25 -0.64 -5.41 8.21
CA LEU A 25 -0.11 -5.85 6.91
C LEU A 25 1.30 -6.41 7.04
N ARG A 26 2.19 -5.68 7.73
CA ARG A 26 3.61 -6.05 7.82
C ARG A 26 3.85 -7.23 8.74
N GLU A 27 3.39 -7.12 9.99
CA GLU A 27 3.83 -7.97 11.08
C GLU A 27 2.89 -9.15 11.33
N ARG A 28 1.66 -9.10 10.78
CA ARG A 28 0.68 -10.20 10.89
C ARG A 28 0.41 -10.89 9.56
N ALA A 29 0.27 -10.13 8.47
CA ALA A 29 0.04 -10.71 7.14
C ALA A 29 1.34 -11.00 6.35
N GLY A 30 2.50 -10.59 6.86
CA GLY A 30 3.81 -10.84 6.25
C GLY A 30 4.12 -9.99 5.02
N LEU A 31 3.30 -8.97 4.73
CA LEU A 31 3.42 -8.08 3.57
C LEU A 31 4.31 -6.89 3.92
N THR A 32 5.62 -7.11 3.88
CA THR A 32 6.64 -6.15 4.32
C THR A 32 6.97 -5.07 3.29
N GLY A 33 6.36 -5.11 2.11
CA GLY A 33 6.51 -4.13 1.05
C GLY A 33 6.02 -2.75 1.47
N THR A 34 4.91 -2.67 2.19
CA THR A 34 4.47 -1.42 2.85
C THR A 34 5.44 -1.07 3.97
N LYS A 35 6.02 0.15 3.97
CA LYS A 35 7.13 0.50 4.86
C LYS A 35 6.69 1.35 6.06
N LYS A 36 7.30 1.07 7.22
CA LYS A 36 7.19 1.89 8.43
C LYS A 36 8.39 2.84 8.52
N GLY A 37 8.26 4.01 7.89
CA GLY A 37 9.27 5.08 7.96
C GLY A 37 9.06 5.98 9.18
N CYS A 38 8.21 6.99 9.04
CA CYS A 38 7.94 7.96 10.12
C CYS A 38 6.93 7.49 11.18
N ASP A 39 6.02 6.57 10.83
CA ASP A 39 4.86 6.17 11.65
C ASP A 39 3.95 7.32 12.13
N GLN A 40 3.96 8.45 11.41
CA GLN A 40 3.25 9.70 11.74
C GLN A 40 2.56 10.33 10.51
N GLY A 41 2.46 9.59 9.39
CA GLY A 41 1.82 10.05 8.15
C GLY A 41 2.61 11.03 7.28
N ALA A 42 3.77 11.52 7.74
CA ALA A 42 4.57 12.50 7.01
C ALA A 42 5.27 11.96 5.75
N CYS A 43 5.79 10.73 5.80
CA CYS A 43 6.70 10.22 4.74
C CYS A 43 6.00 9.53 3.55
N GLY A 44 4.74 9.12 3.67
CA GLY A 44 4.02 8.39 2.62
C GLY A 44 4.51 6.96 2.30
N ALA A 45 5.61 6.48 2.89
CA ALA A 45 6.17 5.15 2.61
C ALA A 45 5.24 3.97 2.99
N CYS A 46 4.22 4.25 3.81
CA CYS A 46 3.19 3.30 4.23
C CYS A 46 1.93 3.32 3.34
N THR A 47 1.98 3.97 2.18
CA THR A 47 0.82 4.13 1.30
C THR A 47 0.33 2.78 0.78
N VAL A 48 -0.96 2.53 0.92
CA VAL A 48 -1.70 1.39 0.36
C VAL A 48 -3.01 1.90 -0.23
N LEU A 49 -3.68 1.08 -1.05
CA LEU A 49 -5.04 1.38 -1.51
C LEU A 49 -6.03 0.63 -0.63
N VAL A 50 -7.04 1.33 -0.13
CA VAL A 50 -8.21 0.72 0.51
C VAL A 50 -9.43 1.14 -0.30
N ASP A 51 -10.16 0.15 -0.81
CA ASP A 51 -11.33 0.33 -1.67
C ASP A 51 -11.05 1.32 -2.83
N GLY A 52 -9.88 1.17 -3.45
CA GLY A 52 -9.41 2.00 -4.56
C GLY A 52 -8.82 3.36 -4.16
N ARG A 53 -8.84 3.74 -2.88
CA ARG A 53 -8.33 5.04 -2.40
C ARG A 53 -6.99 4.90 -1.71
N ARG A 54 -6.00 5.73 -2.09
CA ARG A 54 -4.71 5.76 -1.36
C ARG A 54 -4.88 6.34 0.05
N ILE A 55 -4.28 5.69 1.03
CA ILE A 55 -4.23 6.17 2.42
C ILE A 55 -2.86 5.90 3.04
N ASN A 56 -2.51 6.66 4.08
CA ASN A 56 -1.40 6.34 4.96
C ASN A 56 -1.83 5.28 5.97
N SER A 57 -1.40 4.02 5.77
CA SER A 57 -1.82 2.90 6.63
C SER A 57 -1.38 3.01 8.10
N CYS A 58 -0.37 3.83 8.41
CA CYS A 58 0.04 4.08 9.80
C CYS A 58 -0.96 4.93 10.60
N LEU A 59 -1.83 5.69 9.93
CA LEU A 59 -2.77 6.62 10.57
C LEU A 59 -4.17 6.04 10.78
N THR A 60 -4.37 4.74 10.54
CA THR A 60 -5.66 4.08 10.70
C THR A 60 -5.49 2.76 11.44
N LEU A 61 -6.49 2.38 12.21
CA LEU A 61 -6.51 1.11 12.92
C LEU A 61 -6.98 -0.01 11.99
N ALA A 62 -6.40 -1.20 12.15
CA ALA A 62 -6.76 -2.39 11.37
C ALA A 62 -8.25 -2.74 11.50
N VAL A 63 -8.80 -2.62 12.71
CA VAL A 63 -10.21 -2.93 13.01
C VAL A 63 -11.23 -2.07 12.26
N MET A 64 -10.81 -0.94 11.69
CA MET A 64 -11.68 -0.08 10.89
C MET A 64 -11.85 -0.59 9.46
N HIS A 65 -11.07 -1.59 9.04
CA HIS A 65 -11.00 -2.11 7.67
C HIS A 65 -11.55 -3.54 7.57
N ASP A 66 -12.41 -3.96 8.49
CA ASP A 66 -13.15 -5.22 8.35
C ASP A 66 -14.08 -5.13 7.12
N GLY A 67 -13.98 -6.12 6.23
CA GLY A 67 -14.67 -6.22 4.95
C GLY A 67 -13.99 -5.49 3.78
N ALA A 68 -12.94 -4.70 4.01
CA ALA A 68 -12.36 -3.83 3.00
C ALA A 68 -11.50 -4.59 1.96
N HIS A 69 -11.32 -3.96 0.78
CA HIS A 69 -10.36 -4.40 -0.23
C HIS A 69 -9.06 -3.59 -0.14
N ILE A 70 -7.97 -4.26 0.18
CA ILE A 70 -6.67 -3.66 0.45
C ILE A 70 -5.69 -4.12 -0.61
N THR A 71 -5.06 -3.17 -1.31
CA THR A 71 -3.98 -3.44 -2.26
C THR A 71 -2.68 -2.85 -1.75
N THR A 72 -1.65 -3.68 -1.61
CA THR A 72 -0.28 -3.30 -1.27
C THR A 72 0.62 -3.38 -2.51
N ILE A 73 1.90 -3.03 -2.37
CA ILE A 73 2.85 -3.08 -3.49
C ILE A 73 3.01 -4.50 -4.06
N GLU A 74 2.90 -5.52 -3.22
CA GLU A 74 2.94 -6.93 -3.61
C GLU A 74 1.77 -7.32 -4.51
N GLY A 75 0.64 -6.63 -4.42
CA GLY A 75 -0.55 -6.88 -5.22
C GLY A 75 -0.53 -6.28 -6.63
N LEU A 76 0.47 -5.46 -6.98
CA LEU A 76 0.53 -4.82 -8.30
C LEU A 76 1.05 -5.75 -9.40
N ALA A 77 1.99 -6.64 -9.08
CA ALA A 77 2.53 -7.58 -10.05
C ALA A 77 1.61 -8.80 -10.18
N GLY A 78 1.33 -9.22 -11.41
CA GLY A 78 0.46 -10.35 -11.71
C GLY A 78 1.13 -11.36 -12.64
N GLY A 79 1.15 -12.64 -12.26
CA GLY A 79 1.69 -13.72 -13.12
C GLY A 79 3.16 -13.51 -13.53
N GLY A 80 3.98 -12.89 -12.68
CA GLY A 80 5.38 -12.57 -12.95
C GLY A 80 5.60 -11.33 -13.83
N THR A 81 4.52 -10.64 -14.22
CA THR A 81 4.59 -9.38 -14.98
C THR A 81 4.46 -8.19 -14.03
N LEU A 82 5.39 -7.24 -14.15
CA LEU A 82 5.35 -5.99 -13.39
C LEU A 82 4.20 -5.11 -13.86
N HIS A 83 3.61 -4.36 -12.94
CA HIS A 83 2.71 -3.27 -13.30
C HIS A 83 3.47 -2.22 -14.13
N PRO A 84 2.86 -1.57 -15.14
CA PRO A 84 3.55 -0.59 -15.98
C PRO A 84 4.28 0.50 -15.20
N LEU A 85 3.70 0.95 -14.08
CA LEU A 85 4.35 1.93 -13.21
C LEU A 85 5.58 1.36 -12.47
N GLN A 86 5.59 0.07 -12.10
CA GLN A 86 6.78 -0.58 -11.55
C GLN A 86 7.89 -0.67 -12.60
N GLN A 87 7.54 -1.00 -13.85
CA GLN A 87 8.49 -1.04 -14.97
C GLN A 87 9.08 0.36 -15.25
N ALA A 88 8.23 1.40 -15.29
CA ALA A 88 8.70 2.77 -15.48
C ALA A 88 9.67 3.23 -14.39
N PHE A 89 9.47 2.81 -13.13
CA PHE A 89 10.44 3.10 -12.06
C PHE A 89 11.81 2.48 -12.28
N ILE A 90 11.87 1.34 -12.98
CA ILE A 90 13.13 0.69 -13.38
C ILE A 90 13.75 1.40 -14.58
N ASP A 91 12.94 1.65 -15.61
CA ASP A 91 13.42 2.24 -16.87
C ASP A 91 13.99 3.65 -16.65
N GLU A 92 13.45 4.39 -15.68
CA GLU A 92 13.84 5.77 -15.35
C GLU A 92 14.77 5.88 -14.13
N ASP A 93 15.32 4.76 -13.64
CA ASP A 93 16.20 4.73 -12.44
C ASP A 93 15.62 5.49 -11.23
N ALA A 94 14.29 5.38 -11.04
CA ALA A 94 13.52 6.19 -10.10
C ALA A 94 13.59 5.68 -8.65
N PHE A 95 14.63 4.92 -8.31
CA PHE A 95 14.89 4.45 -6.96
C PHE A 95 16.40 4.42 -6.68
N GLN A 96 16.77 4.63 -5.41
CA GLN A 96 18.15 4.43 -4.95
C GLN A 96 18.15 3.37 -3.84
N CYS A 97 17.97 3.78 -2.59
CA CYS A 97 17.85 2.84 -1.47
C CYS A 97 16.58 1.99 -1.53
N GLY A 98 15.60 2.38 -2.35
CA GLY A 98 14.35 1.65 -2.57
C GLY A 98 13.32 1.77 -1.44
N TYR A 99 13.62 2.46 -0.34
CA TYR A 99 12.75 2.45 0.85
C TYR A 99 11.41 3.17 0.61
N CYS A 100 11.41 4.31 -0.09
CA CYS A 100 10.18 5.04 -0.41
C CYS A 100 9.44 4.47 -1.64
N THR A 101 10.10 3.63 -2.43
CA THR A 101 9.61 3.16 -3.73
C THR A 101 8.24 2.49 -3.66
N PRO A 102 7.93 1.61 -2.68
CA PRO A 102 6.58 1.06 -2.54
C PRO A 102 5.51 2.14 -2.37
N GLY A 103 5.71 3.09 -1.46
CA GLY A 103 4.76 4.17 -1.22
C GLY A 103 4.59 5.10 -2.41
N GLN A 104 5.69 5.43 -3.10
CA GLN A 104 5.65 6.26 -4.31
C GLN A 104 4.89 5.58 -5.45
N ILE A 105 5.13 4.28 -5.68
CA ILE A 105 4.43 3.51 -6.70
C ILE A 105 2.94 3.41 -6.36
N MET A 106 2.57 3.05 -5.12
CA MET A 106 1.16 2.96 -4.72
C MET A 106 0.44 4.31 -4.86
N SER A 107 1.11 5.41 -4.49
CA SER A 107 0.58 6.76 -4.67
C SER A 107 0.41 7.13 -6.15
N GLY A 108 1.39 6.79 -6.99
CA GLY A 108 1.34 7.01 -8.44
C GLY A 108 0.22 6.22 -9.12
N VAL A 109 0.01 4.95 -8.75
CA VAL A 109 -1.14 4.15 -9.23
C VAL A 109 -2.45 4.86 -8.92
N ALA A 110 -2.63 5.34 -7.69
CA ALA A 110 -3.82 6.08 -7.31
C ALA A 110 -3.94 7.41 -8.08
N CYS A 111 -2.84 8.17 -8.25
CA CYS A 111 -2.84 9.43 -9.00
C CYS A 111 -3.32 9.25 -10.45
N ILE A 112 -2.85 8.18 -11.10
CA ILE A 112 -3.28 7.80 -12.45
C ILE A 112 -4.77 7.43 -12.46
N ALA A 113 -5.21 6.59 -11.54
CA ALA A 113 -6.61 6.17 -11.45
C ALA A 113 -7.57 7.32 -11.12
N GLU A 114 -7.12 8.31 -10.36
CA GLU A 114 -7.86 9.54 -10.03
C GLU A 114 -7.95 10.51 -11.21
N GLY A 115 -7.17 10.32 -12.29
CA GLY A 115 -7.15 11.22 -13.44
C GLY A 115 -6.36 12.53 -13.18
N HIS A 116 -5.45 12.53 -12.22
CA HIS A 116 -4.71 13.73 -11.81
C HIS A 116 -3.35 13.92 -12.50
N THR A 117 -3.05 13.15 -13.55
CA THR A 117 -1.76 13.18 -14.26
C THR A 117 -1.48 14.48 -15.02
N GLY A 118 -2.52 15.28 -15.29
CA GLY A 118 -2.39 16.62 -15.89
C GLY A 118 -2.56 17.77 -14.91
N SER A 119 -2.59 17.50 -13.60
CA SER A 119 -2.75 18.55 -12.59
C SER A 119 -1.58 19.52 -12.62
N ALA A 120 -1.88 20.82 -12.58
CA ALA A 120 -0.87 21.88 -12.49
C ALA A 120 -0.40 22.18 -11.05
N ALA A 121 -0.87 21.39 -10.09
CA ALA A 121 -0.53 21.53 -8.67
C ALA A 121 0.94 21.20 -8.38
#